data_AF-A0A414B6J0-F1
#
_entry.id   AF-A0A414B6J0-F1
#
_cell.length_a   1.000
_cell.length_b   1.000
_cell.length_c   1.000
_cell.angle_alpha   90.00
_cell.angle_beta   90.00
_cell.angle_gamma   90.00
#
_symmetry.space_group_name_H-M   'P 1'
#
loop_
_entity.id
_entity.type
_entity.pdbx_description
1 polymer ?
#
loop_
_entity_poly.entity_id
_entity_poly.type
_entity_poly.pdbx_seq_one_letter_code
_entity_poly.pdbx_strand_id
1 'polypeptide(L)'
;MSEQKIFSKKTSAEKTLKKTCTDTILVDKKISDSTFSGKKMVDKGFTLVEMIIVLSIFVILIGILVPSLNALIDYRATRAAKSIVSGLERMRTEAESRLVAEMKLERKSDGYYISYCEYRGKKSGMVWSDEKKIAPTKTKIEYKLDDYDTPRPIEMEEGESNSLIFTVDRNTGGFRPLQIQAVTTEDVNAMIDANTNLENSGVANTKGTDLSYYDKKMKSGQYAECYQIIVSGRVKKRTISLEQSTGKVTMTVS
;
A
#
# COMPACT_ATOMS: atom_id res chain seq x y z
N MET A 1 17.84 -26.63 47.65
CA MET A 1 19.12 -27.34 47.42
C MET A 1 19.07 -27.87 46.00
N SER A 2 20.00 -27.67 45.09
CA SER A 2 21.27 -26.96 45.07
C SER A 2 21.62 -26.75 43.60
N GLU A 3 22.38 -25.71 43.33
CA GLU A 3 22.77 -25.20 42.03
C GLU A 3 23.62 -26.15 41.16
N GLN A 4 23.52 -25.89 39.86
CA GLN A 4 24.52 -25.97 38.78
C GLN A 4 25.88 -26.65 39.02
N LYS A 5 26.32 -27.41 38.01
CA LYS A 5 27.68 -27.24 37.45
C LYS A 5 27.82 -27.75 36.01
N ILE A 6 28.40 -26.88 35.18
CA ILE A 6 28.93 -27.08 33.84
C ILE A 6 30.40 -27.57 33.96
N PHE A 7 30.87 -28.55 33.17
CA PHE A 7 32.11 -28.50 32.35
C PHE A 7 32.51 -29.84 31.67
N SER A 8 32.63 -29.81 30.33
CA SER A 8 33.72 -30.31 29.45
C SER A 8 34.29 -31.76 29.52
N LYS A 9 34.19 -32.51 28.41
CA LYS A 9 35.32 -32.94 27.52
C LYS A 9 34.90 -33.95 26.42
N LYS A 10 35.42 -33.71 25.20
CA LYS A 10 35.95 -34.60 24.11
C LYS A 10 35.58 -36.12 24.16
N THR A 11 35.41 -36.88 23.07
CA THR A 11 36.37 -37.14 21.97
C THR A 11 35.77 -38.11 20.92
N SER A 12 36.15 -37.93 19.65
CA SER A 12 36.52 -38.93 18.62
C SER A 12 35.59 -40.10 18.19
N ALA A 13 35.07 -39.95 16.97
CA ALA A 13 35.03 -40.92 15.86
C ALA A 13 34.47 -42.34 16.08
N GLU A 14 33.34 -42.62 15.43
CA GLU A 14 33.00 -43.97 14.97
C GLU A 14 32.59 -43.92 13.48
N LYS A 15 33.57 -44.25 12.62
CA LYS A 15 33.39 -44.66 11.23
C LYS A 15 33.30 -46.18 11.23
N THR A 16 32.28 -46.75 10.57
CA THR A 16 32.36 -47.77 9.50
C THR A 16 31.13 -48.67 9.50
N LEU A 17 30.30 -48.54 8.46
CA LEU A 17 29.49 -49.65 7.98
C LEU A 17 29.73 -49.78 6.47
N LYS A 18 30.12 -51.00 6.11
CA LYS A 18 30.92 -51.39 4.95
C LYS A 18 30.11 -52.47 4.20
N LYS A 19 30.27 -52.47 2.88
CA LYS A 19 29.94 -53.53 1.90
C LYS A 19 28.52 -53.53 1.32
N THR A 20 28.40 -52.94 0.13
CA THR A 20 27.35 -53.23 -0.85
C THR A 20 27.89 -54.33 -1.77
N CYS A 21 27.25 -55.51 -1.78
CA CYS A 21 27.55 -56.58 -2.72
C CYS A 21 26.57 -56.55 -3.89
N THR A 22 27.18 -56.69 -5.05
CA THR A 22 26.70 -56.83 -6.42
C THR A 22 25.83 -58.05 -6.65
N ASP A 23 24.72 -57.88 -7.37
CA ASP A 23 24.17 -58.92 -8.24
C ASP A 23 24.06 -58.35 -9.66
N THR A 24 24.80 -59.00 -10.57
CA THR A 24 24.86 -58.71 -11.99
C THR A 24 23.79 -59.55 -12.68
N ILE A 25 22.76 -58.90 -13.24
CA ILE A 25 21.94 -59.51 -14.29
C ILE A 25 22.27 -58.80 -15.59
N LEU A 26 22.88 -59.57 -16.49
CA LEU A 26 23.20 -59.22 -17.86
C LEU A 26 21.89 -58.87 -18.60
N VAL A 27 21.79 -57.64 -19.12
CA VAL A 27 20.75 -57.28 -20.09
C VAL A 27 21.38 -57.34 -21.47
N ASP A 28 20.87 -58.30 -22.25
CA ASP A 28 21.24 -58.54 -23.64
C ASP A 28 21.19 -57.26 -24.47
N LYS A 29 22.33 -56.97 -25.09
CA LYS A 29 22.49 -55.97 -26.14
C LYS A 29 21.82 -56.49 -27.41
N LYS A 30 20.51 -56.25 -27.55
CA LYS A 30 19.80 -56.44 -28.82
C LYS A 30 19.32 -55.09 -29.35
N ILE A 31 20.10 -54.59 -30.29
CA ILE A 31 19.80 -53.50 -31.21
C ILE A 31 18.44 -53.80 -31.87
N SER A 32 17.48 -52.88 -31.73
CA SER A 32 16.28 -52.83 -32.55
C SER A 32 16.11 -51.39 -32.98
N ASP A 33 16.50 -51.16 -34.23
CA ASP A 33 16.25 -49.98 -35.04
C ASP A 33 14.83 -49.47 -34.85
N SER A 34 14.69 -48.34 -34.18
CA SER A 34 13.69 -47.36 -34.56
C SER A 34 14.45 -46.10 -34.93
N THR A 35 14.69 -45.98 -36.23
CA THR A 35 15.11 -44.76 -36.89
C THR A 35 14.08 -43.67 -36.61
N PHE A 36 14.15 -43.05 -35.43
CA PHE A 36 13.84 -41.64 -35.34
C PHE A 36 14.89 -40.99 -36.23
N SER A 37 14.47 -40.63 -37.45
CA SER A 37 15.21 -39.73 -38.32
C SER A 37 15.27 -38.37 -37.63
N GLY A 38 16.07 -38.31 -36.56
CA GLY A 38 16.63 -37.09 -36.07
C GLY A 38 17.46 -36.59 -37.23
N LYS A 39 16.91 -35.66 -38.00
CA LYS A 39 17.73 -34.72 -38.77
C LYS A 39 18.84 -34.31 -37.80
N LYS A 40 20.06 -34.80 -38.03
CA LYS A 40 21.24 -34.25 -37.38
C LYS A 40 21.15 -32.76 -37.68
N MET A 41 20.80 -31.96 -36.69
CA MET A 41 21.00 -30.53 -36.79
C MET A 41 22.50 -30.41 -36.92
N VAL A 42 22.95 -30.12 -38.14
CA VAL A 42 24.35 -29.80 -38.39
C VAL A 42 24.63 -28.64 -37.44
N ASP A 43 25.64 -28.79 -36.59
CA ASP A 43 26.16 -27.72 -35.74
C ASP A 43 26.74 -26.63 -36.65
N LYS A 44 25.85 -25.86 -37.27
CA LYS A 44 26.18 -24.67 -38.02
C LYS A 44 26.50 -23.62 -36.97
N GLY A 45 27.79 -23.40 -36.73
CA GLY A 45 28.25 -22.26 -35.96
C GLY A 45 27.71 -20.97 -36.58
N PHE A 46 27.30 -20.03 -35.73
CA PHE A 46 26.87 -18.71 -36.20
C PHE A 46 28.06 -17.96 -36.78
N THR A 47 27.85 -17.36 -37.95
CA THR A 47 28.87 -16.47 -38.52
C THR A 47 28.96 -15.19 -37.69
N LEU A 48 30.14 -14.56 -37.67
CA LEU A 48 30.34 -13.27 -37.00
C LEU A 48 29.33 -12.23 -37.51
N VAL A 49 29.05 -12.25 -38.81
CA VAL A 49 28.09 -11.36 -39.46
C VAL A 49 26.67 -11.59 -38.99
N GLU A 50 26.23 -12.84 -38.80
CA GLU A 50 24.89 -13.09 -38.25
C GLU A 50 24.76 -12.57 -36.82
N MET A 51 25.81 -12.72 -35.99
CA MET A 51 25.81 -12.16 -34.63
C MET A 51 25.75 -10.63 -34.63
N ILE A 52 26.45 -9.94 -35.54
CA ILE A 52 26.41 -8.46 -35.56
C ILE A 52 25.04 -7.93 -35.95
N ILE A 53 24.34 -8.59 -36.89
CA ILE A 53 23.00 -8.21 -37.32
C ILE A 53 22.01 -8.39 -36.16
N VAL A 54 22.06 -9.55 -35.49
CA VAL A 54 21.18 -9.85 -34.35
C VAL A 54 21.39 -8.85 -33.22
N LEU A 55 22.64 -8.59 -32.84
CA LEU A 55 22.97 -7.61 -31.79
C LEU A 55 22.49 -6.21 -32.17
N SER A 56 22.64 -5.80 -33.42
CA SER A 56 22.18 -4.50 -33.91
C SER A 56 20.66 -4.34 -33.75
N ILE A 57 19.88 -5.37 -34.12
CA ILE A 57 18.42 -5.34 -33.97
C ILE A 57 18.04 -5.29 -32.48
N PHE A 58 18.69 -6.08 -31.62
CA PHE A 58 18.43 -6.06 -30.18
C PHE A 58 18.71 -4.70 -29.54
N VAL A 59 19.81 -4.03 -29.92
CA VAL A 59 20.14 -2.69 -29.40
C VAL A 59 19.07 -1.68 -29.79
N ILE A 60 18.60 -1.70 -31.03
CA ILE A 60 17.52 -0.82 -31.50
C ILE A 60 16.23 -1.07 -30.69
N LEU A 61 15.86 -2.35 -30.48
CA LEU A 61 14.67 -2.72 -29.73
C LEU A 61 14.74 -2.25 -28.26
N ILE A 62 15.87 -2.46 -27.58
CA ILE A 62 16.07 -2.01 -26.19
C ILE A 62 16.02 -0.49 -26.11
N GLY A 63 16.57 0.22 -27.11
CA GLY A 63 16.53 1.67 -27.20
C GLY A 63 15.12 2.25 -27.18
N ILE A 64 14.15 1.56 -27.81
CA ILE A 64 12.74 1.98 -27.83
C ILE A 64 11.98 1.47 -26.60
N LEU A 65 12.36 0.30 -26.07
CA LEU A 65 11.68 -0.34 -24.95
C LEU A 65 11.81 0.47 -23.65
N VAL A 66 13.00 0.98 -23.32
CA VAL A 66 13.24 1.66 -22.03
C VAL A 66 12.34 2.92 -21.85
N PRO A 67 12.25 3.85 -22.82
CA PRO A 67 11.32 4.97 -22.73
C PRO A 67 9.86 4.54 -22.54
N SER A 68 9.42 3.46 -23.20
CA SER A 68 8.03 2.98 -23.13
C SER A 68 7.63 2.50 -21.73
N LEU A 69 8.55 1.82 -21.03
CA LEU A 69 8.32 1.34 -19.67
C LEU A 69 8.29 2.49 -18.66
N ASN A 70 9.10 3.52 -18.88
CA ASN A 70 9.14 4.70 -18.02
C ASN A 70 7.82 5.48 -18.09
N ALA A 71 7.29 5.65 -19.30
CA ALA A 71 6.01 6.33 -19.51
C ALA A 71 4.85 5.65 -18.76
N LEU A 72 4.86 4.31 -18.69
CA LEU A 72 3.84 3.54 -17.99
C LEU A 72 3.89 3.71 -16.47
N ILE A 73 5.08 3.83 -15.88
CA ILE A 73 5.24 4.12 -14.44
C ILE A 73 4.71 5.52 -14.11
N ASP A 74 5.08 6.52 -14.91
CA ASP A 74 4.63 7.91 -14.71
C ASP A 74 3.11 8.06 -14.93
N TYR A 75 2.55 7.30 -15.88
CA TYR A 75 1.10 7.24 -16.10
C TYR A 75 0.38 6.67 -14.87
N ARG A 76 0.90 5.57 -14.30
CA ARG A 76 0.33 4.96 -13.09
C ARG A 76 0.40 5.91 -11.89
N ALA A 77 1.54 6.57 -11.68
CA ALA A 77 1.69 7.58 -10.63
C ALA A 77 0.69 8.74 -10.82
N THR A 78 0.52 9.22 -12.05
CA THR A 78 -0.44 10.29 -12.38
C THR A 78 -1.89 9.84 -12.14
N ARG A 79 -2.24 8.61 -12.54
CA ARG A 79 -3.59 8.06 -12.34
C ARG A 79 -3.88 7.86 -10.85
N ALA A 80 -2.92 7.35 -10.09
CA ALA A 80 -3.03 7.17 -8.64
C ALA A 80 -3.24 8.52 -7.94
N ALA A 81 -2.43 9.54 -8.27
CA ALA A 81 -2.58 10.88 -7.73
C ALA A 81 -3.96 11.47 -8.00
N LYS A 82 -4.46 11.37 -9.25
CA LYS A 82 -5.82 11.81 -9.60
C LYS A 82 -6.88 11.05 -8.81
N SER A 83 -6.70 9.75 -8.59
CA SER A 83 -7.64 8.95 -7.80
C SER A 83 -7.66 9.36 -6.33
N ILE A 84 -6.52 9.76 -5.76
CA ILE A 84 -6.44 10.29 -4.39
C ILE A 84 -7.15 11.64 -4.31
N VAL A 85 -6.87 12.56 -5.23
CA VAL A 85 -7.55 13.87 -5.29
C VAL A 85 -9.06 13.69 -5.37
N SER A 86 -9.55 12.86 -6.31
CA SER A 86 -10.98 12.59 -6.44
C SER A 86 -11.59 11.96 -5.19
N GLY A 87 -10.81 11.17 -4.45
CA GLY A 87 -11.28 10.54 -3.22
C GLY A 87 -11.43 11.55 -2.09
N LEU A 88 -10.44 12.44 -1.94
CA LEU A 88 -10.49 13.51 -0.94
C LEU A 88 -11.64 14.49 -1.23
N GLU A 89 -11.84 14.87 -2.50
CA GLU A 89 -12.95 15.73 -2.92
C GLU A 89 -14.31 15.04 -2.68
N ARG A 90 -14.42 13.74 -2.99
CA ARG A 90 -15.63 12.96 -2.69
C ARG A 90 -15.90 12.91 -1.20
N MET A 91 -14.92 12.56 -0.39
CA MET A 91 -15.04 12.51 1.08
C MET A 91 -15.53 13.85 1.63
N ARG A 92 -14.96 14.96 1.17
CA ARG A 92 -15.40 16.31 1.55
C ARG A 92 -16.88 16.54 1.19
N THR A 93 -17.27 16.23 -0.04
CA THR A 93 -18.66 16.41 -0.50
C THR A 93 -19.64 15.54 0.31
N GLU A 94 -19.27 14.30 0.61
CA GLU A 94 -20.10 13.42 1.44
C GLU A 94 -20.20 13.93 2.89
N ALA A 95 -19.13 14.49 3.44
CA ALA A 95 -19.12 15.07 4.79
C ALA A 95 -20.05 16.29 4.96
N GLU A 96 -20.39 16.98 3.86
CA GLU A 96 -21.38 18.06 3.88
C GLU A 96 -22.81 17.53 4.08
N SER A 97 -23.11 16.35 3.55
CA SER A 97 -24.46 15.76 3.60
C SER A 97 -24.66 14.73 4.71
N ARG A 98 -23.57 14.22 5.29
CA ARG A 98 -23.58 13.12 6.28
C ARG A 98 -22.98 13.56 7.60
N LEU A 99 -23.30 12.80 8.66
CA LEU A 99 -22.71 13.02 9.98
C LEU A 99 -21.22 12.71 10.01
N VAL A 100 -20.79 11.67 9.28
CA VAL A 100 -19.41 11.22 9.18
C VAL A 100 -19.14 10.74 7.76
N ALA A 101 -18.01 11.18 7.20
CA ALA A 101 -17.44 10.64 5.98
C ALA A 101 -15.91 10.61 6.10
N GLU A 102 -15.33 9.43 5.95
CA GLU A 102 -13.90 9.19 6.07
C GLU A 102 -13.36 8.52 4.81
N MET A 103 -12.13 8.86 4.43
CA MET A 103 -11.40 8.19 3.36
C MET A 103 -10.18 7.48 3.94
N LYS A 104 -10.06 6.18 3.69
CA LYS A 104 -8.87 5.39 4.04
C LYS A 104 -8.01 5.17 2.81
N LEU A 105 -6.75 5.58 2.89
CA LEU A 105 -5.68 5.26 1.93
C LEU A 105 -4.72 4.26 2.56
N GLU A 106 -4.63 3.06 1.99
CA GLU A 106 -3.91 1.93 2.59
C GLU A 106 -2.92 1.31 1.59
N ARG A 107 -1.74 0.92 2.08
CA ARG A 107 -0.79 0.10 1.33
C ARG A 107 -0.92 -1.36 1.78
N LYS A 108 -1.19 -2.23 0.82
CA LYS A 108 -1.20 -3.70 0.97
C LYS A 108 -0.05 -4.30 0.17
N SER A 109 0.18 -5.60 0.33
CA SER A 109 1.26 -6.36 -0.32
C SER A 109 1.29 -6.20 -1.84
N ASP A 110 0.14 -6.00 -2.49
CA ASP A 110 0.02 -5.96 -3.94
C ASP A 110 -0.24 -4.55 -4.51
N GLY A 111 -0.46 -3.54 -3.66
CA GLY A 111 -0.63 -2.15 -4.09
C GLY A 111 -1.32 -1.25 -3.07
N TYR A 112 -1.78 -0.10 -3.58
CA TYR A 112 -2.42 0.94 -2.80
C TYR A 112 -3.91 0.98 -3.10
N TYR A 113 -4.71 1.16 -2.04
CA TYR A 113 -6.16 1.09 -2.08
C TYR A 113 -6.77 2.33 -1.44
N ILE A 114 -7.91 2.76 -2.00
CA ILE A 114 -8.79 3.74 -1.37
C ILE A 114 -10.11 3.03 -1.02
N SER A 115 -10.59 3.28 0.19
CA SER A 115 -11.95 2.93 0.63
C SER A 115 -12.57 4.12 1.36
N TYR A 116 -13.90 4.14 1.44
CA TYR A 116 -14.65 5.21 2.08
C TYR A 116 -15.52 4.61 3.19
N CYS A 117 -15.60 5.28 4.33
CA CYS A 117 -16.53 4.96 5.40
C CYS A 117 -17.51 6.11 5.54
N GLU A 118 -18.80 5.83 5.57
CA GLU A 118 -19.82 6.86 5.72
C GLU A 118 -20.95 6.41 6.65
N TYR A 119 -21.46 7.34 7.46
CA TYR A 119 -22.60 7.07 8.31
C TYR A 119 -23.90 7.13 7.49
N ARG A 120 -24.68 6.04 7.51
CA ARG A 120 -25.94 5.89 6.76
C ARG A 120 -27.19 5.91 7.65
N GLY A 121 -27.07 6.47 8.85
CA GLY A 121 -28.17 6.58 9.82
C GLY A 121 -28.23 5.41 10.80
N LYS A 122 -29.03 5.54 11.87
CA LYS A 122 -29.07 4.58 13.00
C LYS A 122 -29.30 3.12 12.60
N LYS A 123 -30.07 2.87 11.52
CA LYS A 123 -30.39 1.51 11.06
C LYS A 123 -29.25 0.82 10.31
N SER A 124 -28.46 1.59 9.56
CA SER A 124 -27.39 1.07 8.71
C SER A 124 -26.00 1.28 9.30
N GLY A 125 -25.84 2.26 10.21
CA GLY A 125 -24.58 2.56 10.86
C GLY A 125 -23.51 3.11 9.89
N MET A 126 -22.26 2.90 10.27
CA MET A 126 -21.08 3.14 9.46
C MET A 126 -20.93 2.04 8.41
N VAL A 127 -20.84 2.43 7.13
CA VAL A 127 -20.74 1.50 6.01
C VAL A 127 -19.47 1.80 5.22
N TRP A 128 -18.66 0.76 5.02
CA TRP A 128 -17.48 0.82 4.17
C TRP A 128 -17.83 0.53 2.71
N SER A 129 -17.24 1.29 1.80
CA SER A 129 -17.25 0.98 0.38
C SER A 129 -16.30 -0.16 0.04
N ASP A 130 -16.51 -0.78 -1.12
CA ASP A 130 -15.51 -1.66 -1.70
C ASP A 130 -14.16 -0.96 -1.88
N GLU A 131 -13.09 -1.70 -1.63
CA GLU A 131 -11.74 -1.20 -1.78
C GLU A 131 -11.36 -1.07 -3.25
N LYS A 132 -10.89 0.11 -3.64
CA LYS A 132 -10.46 0.39 -5.01
C LYS A 132 -8.94 0.48 -5.09
N LYS A 133 -8.33 -0.45 -5.82
CA LYS A 133 -6.90 -0.38 -6.13
C LYS A 133 -6.58 0.82 -7.03
N ILE A 134 -5.68 1.68 -6.58
CA ILE A 134 -5.28 2.91 -7.30
C ILE A 134 -3.89 2.83 -7.91
N ALA A 135 -3.00 2.02 -7.34
CA ALA A 135 -1.61 1.89 -7.80
C ALA A 135 -1.03 0.52 -7.41
N PRO A 136 -0.09 -0.03 -8.20
CA PRO A 136 0.70 -1.19 -7.79
C PRO A 136 1.78 -0.78 -6.75
N THR A 137 2.34 -1.77 -6.05
CA THR A 137 3.42 -1.60 -5.04
C THR A 137 4.67 -0.89 -5.56
N LYS A 138 4.95 -0.97 -6.87
CA LYS A 138 6.07 -0.23 -7.49
C LYS A 138 5.88 1.30 -7.51
N THR A 139 4.67 1.79 -7.24
CA THR A 139 4.40 3.22 -7.10
C THR A 139 4.84 3.66 -5.72
N LYS A 140 5.64 4.72 -5.63
CA LYS A 140 6.04 5.25 -4.32
C LYS A 140 5.04 6.34 -3.91
N ILE A 141 4.35 6.13 -2.79
CA ILE A 141 3.46 7.12 -2.19
C ILE A 141 4.03 7.53 -0.84
N GLU A 142 4.26 8.82 -0.69
CA GLU A 142 4.80 9.44 0.52
C GLU A 142 3.85 10.54 0.98
N TYR A 143 3.91 10.91 2.25
CA TYR A 143 3.14 12.02 2.80
C TYR A 143 3.99 12.87 3.73
N LYS A 144 3.56 14.10 3.97
CA LYS A 144 4.16 15.00 4.95
C LYS A 144 3.14 15.40 5.99
N LEU A 145 3.62 15.52 7.21
CA LEU A 145 2.88 16.01 8.36
C LEU A 145 3.42 17.38 8.74
N ASP A 146 2.56 18.26 9.24
CA ASP A 146 2.93 19.60 9.74
C ASP A 146 3.66 19.47 11.08
N ASP A 147 4.86 18.92 11.01
CA ASP A 147 5.75 18.70 12.13
C ASP A 147 7.14 19.17 11.77
N TYR A 148 7.65 20.04 12.64
CA TYR A 148 8.97 20.62 12.52
C TYR A 148 10.07 19.54 12.59
N ASP A 149 9.82 18.44 13.31
CA ASP A 149 10.78 17.35 13.53
C ASP A 149 10.78 16.29 12.41
N THR A 150 9.76 16.25 11.56
CA THR A 150 9.68 15.33 10.41
C THR A 150 9.62 16.05 9.05
N PRO A 151 10.67 16.82 8.68
CA PRO A 151 10.67 17.61 7.45
C PRO A 151 10.72 16.75 6.17
N ARG A 152 11.00 15.45 6.29
CA ARG A 152 11.12 14.53 5.16
C ARG A 152 9.80 13.81 4.89
N PRO A 153 9.44 13.58 3.62
CA PRO A 153 8.31 12.73 3.28
C PRO A 153 8.45 11.34 3.92
N ILE A 154 7.36 10.86 4.50
CA ILE A 154 7.23 9.54 5.09
C ILE A 154 6.65 8.63 4.02
N GLU A 155 7.34 7.55 3.66
CA GLU A 155 6.79 6.54 2.76
C GLU A 155 5.70 5.74 3.47
N MET A 156 4.58 5.49 2.79
CA MET A 156 3.53 4.65 3.34
C MET A 156 4.05 3.22 3.54
N GLU A 157 3.92 2.71 4.76
CA GLU A 157 4.25 1.33 5.10
C GLU A 157 3.05 0.40 4.84
N GLU A 158 3.34 -0.88 4.64
CA GLU A 158 2.29 -1.88 4.48
C GLU A 158 1.55 -2.12 5.80
N GLY A 159 0.25 -2.38 5.72
CA GLY A 159 -0.59 -2.80 6.85
C GLY A 159 -1.64 -1.78 7.25
N GLU A 160 -2.72 -2.28 7.83
CA GLU A 160 -3.90 -1.48 8.17
C GLU A 160 -3.60 -0.39 9.22
N SER A 161 -2.75 -0.69 10.20
CA SER A 161 -2.31 0.28 11.22
C SER A 161 -1.50 1.45 10.66
N ASN A 162 -0.97 1.30 9.45
CA ASN A 162 -0.19 2.30 8.73
C ASN A 162 -1.03 3.04 7.68
N SER A 163 -2.33 2.74 7.59
CA SER A 163 -3.25 3.44 6.71
C SER A 163 -3.41 4.90 7.11
N LEU A 164 -3.68 5.75 6.12
CA LEU A 164 -3.98 7.15 6.32
C LEU A 164 -5.49 7.32 6.23
N ILE A 165 -6.11 7.64 7.36
CA ILE A 165 -7.54 7.90 7.44
C ILE A 165 -7.74 9.40 7.51
N PHE A 166 -8.39 9.95 6.49
CA PHE A 166 -8.72 11.35 6.35
C PHE A 166 -10.17 11.60 6.72
N THR A 167 -10.43 12.75 7.32
CA THR A 167 -11.76 13.29 7.60
C THR A 167 -11.71 14.81 7.57
N VAL A 168 -12.87 15.45 7.60
CA VAL A 168 -13.00 16.92 7.61
C VAL A 168 -13.82 17.38 8.81
N ASP A 169 -13.51 18.57 9.30
CA ASP A 169 -14.32 19.26 10.29
C ASP A 169 -15.55 19.81 9.56
N ARG A 170 -16.73 19.40 10.00
CA ARG A 170 -18.00 19.78 9.35
C ARG A 170 -18.37 21.25 9.55
N ASN A 171 -17.84 21.89 10.60
CA ASN A 171 -18.10 23.30 10.88
C ASN A 171 -17.23 24.22 10.03
N THR A 172 -15.97 23.82 9.76
CA THR A 172 -15.02 24.64 9.00
C THR A 172 -14.84 24.19 7.56
N GLY A 173 -15.18 22.93 7.24
CA GLY A 173 -14.83 22.27 5.99
C GLY A 173 -13.35 21.92 5.87
N GLY A 174 -12.56 22.19 6.91
CA GLY A 174 -11.11 21.96 6.96
C GLY A 174 -10.74 20.49 7.11
N PHE A 175 -9.54 20.11 6.66
CA PHE A 175 -9.00 18.78 6.98
C PHE A 175 -8.71 18.68 8.47
N ARG A 176 -9.06 17.53 9.06
CA ARG A 176 -8.67 17.19 10.43
C ARG A 176 -7.34 16.44 10.42
N PRO A 177 -6.68 16.32 11.59
CA PRO A 177 -5.54 15.42 11.75
C PRO A 177 -5.86 14.00 11.26
N LEU A 178 -4.84 13.26 10.84
CA LEU A 178 -5.01 11.86 10.46
C LEU A 178 -5.63 11.06 11.61
N GLN A 179 -6.52 10.12 11.33
CA GLN A 179 -7.12 9.28 12.36
C GLN A 179 -6.27 8.04 12.64
N ILE A 180 -6.23 7.58 13.90
CA ILE A 180 -5.61 6.27 14.26
C ILE A 180 -6.53 5.10 13.95
N GLN A 181 -7.84 5.34 13.91
CA GLN A 181 -8.87 4.38 13.57
C GLN A 181 -10.09 5.13 13.04
N ALA A 182 -10.95 4.44 12.30
CA ALA A 182 -12.21 5.00 11.83
C ALA A 182 -13.21 5.16 12.98
N VAL A 183 -14.09 6.15 12.86
CA VAL A 183 -15.21 6.31 13.79
C VAL A 183 -16.17 5.11 13.69
N THR A 184 -16.68 4.65 14.84
CA THR A 184 -17.60 3.50 14.89
C THR A 184 -19.07 3.92 14.88
N THR A 185 -19.96 2.97 14.58
CA THR A 185 -21.41 3.23 14.64
C THR A 185 -21.85 3.58 16.05
N GLU A 186 -21.23 2.95 17.05
CA GLU A 186 -21.47 3.13 18.46
C GLU A 186 -21.12 4.54 18.90
N ASP A 187 -19.97 5.08 18.45
CA ASP A 187 -19.54 6.45 18.74
C ASP A 187 -20.55 7.48 18.24
N VAL A 188 -21.00 7.30 16.99
CA VAL A 188 -21.97 8.22 16.37
C VAL A 188 -23.33 8.11 17.04
N ASN A 189 -23.81 6.89 17.32
CA ASN A 189 -25.10 6.69 17.97
C ASN A 189 -25.11 7.24 19.41
N ALA A 190 -24.01 7.06 20.15
CA ALA A 190 -23.86 7.61 21.49
C ALA A 190 -23.92 9.15 21.48
N MET A 191 -23.26 9.80 20.51
CA MET A 191 -23.35 11.25 20.32
C MET A 191 -24.78 11.69 19.99
N ILE A 192 -25.48 10.98 19.10
CA ILE A 192 -26.88 11.31 18.75
C ILE A 192 -27.79 11.18 19.98
N ASP A 193 -27.64 10.10 20.75
CA ASP A 193 -28.48 9.84 21.93
C ASP A 193 -28.20 10.85 23.05
N ALA A 194 -26.94 11.21 23.27
CA ALA A 194 -26.56 12.26 24.22
C ALA A 194 -27.21 13.61 23.85
N ASN A 195 -27.15 13.99 22.57
CA ASN A 195 -27.77 15.23 22.09
C ASN A 195 -29.29 15.20 22.17
N THR A 196 -29.91 14.06 21.85
CA THR A 196 -31.37 13.88 21.97
C THR A 196 -31.83 14.00 23.43
N ASN A 197 -31.08 13.42 24.36
CA ASN A 197 -31.38 13.50 25.80
C ASN A 197 -31.21 14.93 26.33
N LEU A 198 -30.20 15.66 25.87
CA LEU A 198 -29.99 17.07 26.21
C LEU A 198 -31.16 17.94 25.73
N GLU A 199 -31.63 17.76 24.50
CA GLU A 199 -32.81 18.46 23.98
C GLU A 199 -34.07 18.16 24.80
N ASN A 200 -34.30 16.88 25.13
CA ASN A 200 -35.44 16.45 25.94
C ASN A 200 -35.37 16.92 27.41
N SER A 201 -34.19 17.27 27.91
CA SER A 201 -34.02 17.78 29.28
C SER A 201 -34.54 19.21 29.48
N GLY A 202 -34.92 19.91 28.40
CA GLY A 202 -35.55 21.23 28.46
C GLY A 202 -34.59 22.38 28.82
N VAL A 203 -33.29 22.13 28.90
CA VAL A 203 -32.27 23.15 29.19
C VAL A 203 -32.00 23.98 27.92
N ALA A 204 -32.66 25.14 27.84
CA ALA A 204 -32.47 26.11 26.76
C ALA A 204 -31.00 26.55 26.64
N ASN A 205 -30.51 26.70 25.41
CA ASN A 205 -29.14 27.11 25.05
C ASN A 205 -28.01 26.10 25.33
N THR A 206 -28.32 24.81 25.47
CA THR A 206 -27.25 23.79 25.58
C THR A 206 -26.72 23.43 24.21
N LYS A 207 -25.44 23.74 23.94
CA LYS A 207 -24.75 23.28 22.72
C LYS A 207 -24.54 21.77 22.84
N GLY A 208 -25.05 21.00 21.88
CA GLY A 208 -24.85 19.56 21.82
C GLY A 208 -23.37 19.17 21.84
N THR A 209 -23.09 17.95 22.29
CA THR A 209 -21.76 17.34 22.20
C THR A 209 -21.45 17.02 20.74
N ASP A 210 -20.26 17.44 20.30
CA ASP A 210 -19.74 17.09 18.97
C ASP A 210 -19.14 15.67 18.99
N LEU A 211 -19.03 15.07 17.81
CA LEU A 211 -18.45 13.75 17.65
C LEU A 211 -16.96 13.80 17.98
N SER A 212 -16.52 12.90 18.86
CA SER A 212 -15.10 12.72 19.13
C SER A 212 -14.46 11.87 18.03
N TYR A 213 -13.42 12.43 17.43
CA TYR A 213 -12.60 11.77 16.42
C TYR A 213 -11.32 11.21 17.06
N TYR A 214 -10.74 10.20 16.41
CA TYR A 214 -9.54 9.50 16.86
C TYR A 214 -8.27 10.17 16.30
N ASP A 215 -8.08 11.45 16.62
CA ASP A 215 -6.97 12.25 16.09
C ASP A 215 -5.61 11.71 16.50
N LYS A 216 -4.79 11.37 15.49
CA LYS A 216 -3.42 10.93 15.68
C LYS A 216 -2.58 12.09 16.17
N LYS A 217 -1.87 11.84 17.28
CA LYS A 217 -0.83 12.71 17.80
C LYS A 217 0.54 12.16 17.46
N MET A 218 1.46 13.07 17.19
CA MET A 218 2.87 12.79 16.95
C MET A 218 3.57 12.61 18.30
N LYS A 219 4.82 12.11 18.27
CA LYS A 219 5.61 11.93 19.51
C LYS A 219 5.84 13.25 20.26
N SER A 220 5.89 14.36 19.53
CA SER A 220 5.97 15.73 20.07
C SER A 220 4.69 16.16 20.81
N GLY A 221 3.59 15.42 20.70
CA GLY A 221 2.27 15.76 21.24
C GLY A 221 1.42 16.61 20.31
N GLN A 222 1.98 17.10 19.21
CA GLN A 222 1.29 17.86 18.17
C GLN A 222 0.38 16.94 17.33
N TYR A 223 -0.69 17.50 16.76
CA TYR A 223 -1.59 16.73 15.91
C TYR A 223 -0.94 16.41 14.55
N ALA A 224 -1.15 15.19 14.06
CA ALA A 224 -0.60 14.72 12.79
C ALA A 224 -1.42 15.26 11.61
N GLU A 225 -1.30 16.55 11.33
CA GLU A 225 -1.97 17.22 10.20
C GLU A 225 -1.22 16.93 8.90
N CYS A 226 -1.87 16.26 7.95
CA CYS A 226 -1.25 15.95 6.67
C CYS A 226 -1.50 17.06 5.66
N TYR A 227 -0.45 17.80 5.29
CA TYR A 227 -0.54 18.91 4.33
C TYR A 227 -0.11 18.53 2.90
N GLN A 228 0.56 17.39 2.71
CA GLN A 228 1.06 16.98 1.40
C GLN A 228 1.07 15.47 1.22
N ILE A 229 0.61 14.99 0.06
CA ILE A 229 0.81 13.61 -0.42
C ILE A 229 1.59 13.68 -1.73
N ILE A 230 2.63 12.86 -1.85
CA ILE A 230 3.54 12.83 -2.98
C ILE A 230 3.46 11.45 -3.62
N VAL A 231 3.05 11.42 -4.89
CA VAL A 231 3.03 10.20 -5.70
C VAL A 231 4.14 10.29 -6.73
N SER A 232 5.16 9.46 -6.57
CA SER A 232 6.36 9.47 -7.42
C SER A 232 6.28 8.42 -8.53
N GLY A 233 6.41 8.90 -9.77
CA GLY A 233 6.77 8.09 -10.92
C GLY A 233 8.30 7.95 -11.03
N ARG A 234 8.78 7.53 -12.21
CA ARG A 234 10.22 7.43 -12.47
C ARG A 234 10.82 8.79 -12.80
N VAL A 235 10.09 9.61 -13.57
CA VAL A 235 10.54 10.95 -13.98
C VAL A 235 9.66 12.02 -13.35
N LYS A 236 8.34 11.82 -13.35
CA LYS A 236 7.39 12.82 -12.86
C LYS A 236 6.97 12.54 -11.43
N LYS A 237 6.83 13.60 -10.64
CA LYS A 237 6.22 13.55 -9.31
C LYS A 237 4.93 14.35 -9.32
N ARG A 238 3.91 13.81 -8.66
CA ARG A 238 2.65 14.52 -8.41
C ARG A 238 2.59 14.86 -6.94
N THR A 239 2.43 16.13 -6.67
CA THR A 239 2.24 16.64 -5.31
C THR A 239 0.79 17.03 -5.16
N ILE A 240 0.14 16.45 -4.16
CA ILE A 240 -1.21 16.79 -3.73
C ILE A 240 -1.05 17.61 -2.46
N SER A 241 -1.48 18.86 -2.48
CA SER A 241 -1.45 19.76 -1.32
C SER A 241 -2.85 19.82 -0.71
N LEU A 242 -2.90 19.68 0.61
CA LEU A 242 -4.11 19.69 1.42
C LEU A 242 -4.13 20.96 2.27
N GLU A 243 -5.07 21.85 1.98
CA GLU A 243 -5.24 23.08 2.75
C GLU A 243 -6.08 22.80 4.00
N GLN A 244 -5.44 22.84 5.17
CA GLN A 244 -6.06 22.40 6.42
C GLN A 244 -7.30 23.22 6.80
N SER A 245 -7.31 24.53 6.56
CA SER A 245 -8.41 25.41 6.96
C SER A 245 -9.67 25.31 6.09
N THR A 246 -9.51 25.01 4.79
CA THR A 246 -10.61 25.06 3.81
C THR A 246 -10.97 23.71 3.22
N GLY A 247 -10.20 22.66 3.52
CA GLY A 247 -10.35 21.34 2.93
C GLY A 247 -10.09 21.32 1.43
N LYS A 248 -9.44 22.35 0.87
CA LYS A 248 -9.15 22.45 -0.55
C LYS A 248 -8.00 21.52 -0.90
N VAL A 249 -8.17 20.79 -2.00
CA VAL A 249 -7.14 19.91 -2.55
C VAL A 249 -6.62 20.52 -3.84
N THR A 250 -5.30 20.57 -3.99
CA THR A 250 -4.67 21.00 -5.23
C THR A 250 -3.61 20.00 -5.65
N MET A 251 -3.43 19.81 -6.96
CA MET A 251 -2.42 18.90 -7.49
C MET A 251 -1.46 19.66 -8.40
N THR A 252 -0.17 19.56 -8.10
CA THR A 252 0.91 20.13 -8.89
C THR A 252 1.80 19.03 -9.48
N VAL A 253 2.58 19.42 -10.48
CA VAL A 253 3.45 18.54 -11.26
C VAL A 253 4.86 19.07 -11.15
N SER A 254 5.79 18.18 -10.85
CA SER A 254 7.23 18.47 -10.85
C SER A 254 7.99 17.38 -11.60
#